data_AF-A0A418PRT5-F1
#
_entry.id   AF-A0A418PRT5-F1
#
_cell.length_a   1.000
_cell.length_b   1.000
_cell.length_c   1.000
_cell.angle_alpha   90.00
_cell.angle_beta   90.00
_cell.angle_gamma   90.00
#
_symmetry.space_group_name_H-M   'P 1'
#
loop_
_entity.id
_entity.type
_entity.pdbx_description
1 polymer ?
#
loop_
_entity_poly.entity_id
_entity_poly.type
_entity_poly.pdbx_seq_one_letter_code
_entity_poly.pdbx_strand_id
1 'polypeptide(L)'
;MIQILETTVNTIQSGTEKEIARPSIDQLFIELRSFNEQVKISCDNFQGPDCFDLHRSFKELNAFMDLKIERMGKHVLTLEMQTFKKSSSEHYPRNYELVEGVFTDADRVSNVVSGLGNLIQITRLTLIEDSRSEKVLSRLVGKTFYQELENRRWLFSMYSKYLFM
;
A
#
# COMPACT_ATOMS: atom_id res chain seq x y z
N MET A 1 -65.35 4.35 8.23
CA MET A 1 -65.26 5.70 7.61
C MET A 1 -64.21 6.45 8.42
N ILE A 2 -63.02 6.79 7.96
CA ILE A 2 -62.46 6.97 6.61
C ILE A 2 -60.97 6.54 6.64
N GLN A 3 -60.54 5.97 5.52
CA GLN A 3 -59.21 5.51 5.14
C GLN A 3 -58.48 6.67 4.43
N ILE A 4 -57.16 6.55 4.19
CA ILE A 4 -56.26 7.42 3.37
C ILE A 4 -55.56 8.48 4.28
N LEU A 5 -54.24 8.48 4.54
CA LEU A 5 -53.09 8.33 3.64
C LEU A 5 -51.93 7.56 4.29
N GLU A 6 -51.48 6.52 3.60
CA GLU A 6 -50.12 6.00 3.68
C GLU A 6 -49.11 7.01 3.11
N THR A 7 -47.83 6.73 3.38
CA THR A 7 -46.61 7.15 2.64
C THR A 7 -45.77 8.22 3.33
N THR A 8 -44.48 7.89 3.47
CA THR A 8 -43.33 8.71 3.92
C THR A 8 -43.37 9.11 5.41
N VAL A 9 -42.53 8.61 6.31
CA VAL A 9 -41.07 8.51 6.25
C VAL A 9 -40.61 7.34 7.16
N ASN A 10 -40.42 6.17 6.54
CA ASN A 10 -39.43 5.21 7.02
C ASN A 10 -38.09 5.67 6.44
N THR A 11 -37.31 6.40 7.21
CA THR A 11 -35.88 6.60 6.91
C THR A 11 -35.07 6.34 8.16
N ILE A 12 -34.86 5.04 8.40
CA ILE A 12 -33.54 4.44 8.66
C ILE A 12 -32.55 5.41 9.31
N GLN A 13 -32.60 5.51 10.65
CA GLN A 13 -31.41 5.81 11.44
C GLN A 13 -30.76 4.47 11.84
N SER A 14 -30.13 3.80 10.88
CA SER A 14 -29.02 2.91 11.18
C SER A 14 -27.74 3.66 10.81
N GLY A 15 -27.24 4.44 11.76
CA GLY A 15 -25.88 4.94 11.68
C GLY A 15 -24.94 3.73 11.75
N THR A 16 -24.55 3.21 10.59
CA THR A 16 -23.35 2.37 10.50
C THR A 16 -22.18 3.30 10.82
N GLU A 17 -21.71 3.26 12.07
CA GLU A 17 -20.32 3.57 12.35
C GLU A 17 -19.51 2.81 11.30
N LYS A 18 -18.78 3.54 10.45
CA LYS A 18 -17.81 2.93 9.54
C LYS A 18 -16.85 2.18 10.43
N GLU A 19 -17.01 0.86 10.53
CA GLU A 19 -16.02 -0.02 11.11
C GLU A 19 -14.72 0.30 10.39
N ILE A 20 -13.78 0.94 11.08
CA ILE A 20 -12.49 1.33 10.50
C ILE A 20 -11.83 0.01 10.13
N ALA A 21 -11.86 -0.34 8.84
CA ALA A 21 -11.30 -1.57 8.32
C ALA A 21 -9.84 -1.65 8.79
N ARG A 22 -9.57 -2.59 9.71
CA ARG A 22 -8.25 -2.76 10.28
C ARG A 22 -7.35 -3.37 9.19
N PRO A 23 -6.21 -2.74 8.84
CA PRO A 23 -5.42 -3.19 7.71
C PRO A 23 -4.78 -4.55 8.01
N SER A 24 -5.16 -5.56 7.22
CA SER A 24 -4.69 -6.94 7.32
C SER A 24 -3.36 -7.17 6.59
N ILE A 25 -2.75 -8.35 6.77
CA ILE A 25 -1.59 -8.77 5.98
C ILE A 25 -1.90 -8.80 4.48
N ASP A 26 -3.11 -9.20 4.11
CA ASP A 26 -3.56 -9.26 2.72
C ASP A 26 -3.64 -7.86 2.12
N GLN A 27 -4.18 -6.89 2.87
CA GLN A 27 -4.16 -5.48 2.45
C GLN A 27 -2.72 -4.99 2.24
N LEU A 28 -1.82 -5.21 3.20
CA LEU A 28 -0.42 -4.78 3.07
C LEU A 28 0.26 -5.44 1.85
N PHE A 29 -0.04 -6.70 1.58
CA PHE A 29 0.48 -7.41 0.41
C PHE A 29 -0.02 -6.81 -0.91
N ILE A 30 -1.32 -6.50 -1.01
CA ILE A 30 -1.91 -5.85 -2.19
C ILE A 30 -1.26 -4.48 -2.43
N GLU A 31 -1.15 -3.66 -1.39
CA GLU A 31 -0.55 -2.32 -1.45
C GLU A 31 0.91 -2.37 -1.87
N LEU A 32 1.68 -3.30 -1.29
CA LEU A 32 3.08 -3.50 -1.63
C LEU A 32 3.25 -3.87 -3.12
N ARG A 33 2.40 -4.77 -3.64
CA ARG A 33 2.42 -5.15 -5.06
C ARG A 33 2.07 -3.98 -5.98
N SER A 34 0.99 -3.27 -5.68
CA SER A 34 0.56 -2.13 -6.49
C SER A 34 1.58 -1.00 -6.48
N PHE A 35 2.18 -0.70 -5.32
CA PHE A 35 3.24 0.30 -5.25
C PHE A 35 4.48 -0.13 -6.05
N ASN A 36 4.92 -1.39 -5.94
CA ASN A 36 6.08 -1.88 -6.69
C ASN A 36 5.88 -1.84 -8.21
N GLU A 37 4.68 -2.13 -8.71
CA GLU A 37 4.35 -1.97 -10.12
C GLU A 37 4.53 -0.52 -10.59
N GLN A 38 4.13 0.45 -9.77
CA GLN A 38 4.33 1.87 -10.09
C GLN A 38 5.79 2.31 -10.03
N VAL A 39 6.57 1.76 -9.10
CA VAL A 39 8.01 2.04 -9.06
C VAL A 39 8.69 1.51 -10.32
N LYS A 40 8.28 0.35 -10.85
CA LYS A 40 8.74 -0.17 -12.15
C LYS A 40 8.39 0.77 -13.29
N ILE A 41 7.13 1.20 -13.39
CA ILE A 41 6.67 2.17 -14.40
C ILE A 41 7.45 3.49 -14.29
N SER A 42 7.71 3.97 -13.07
CA SER A 42 8.48 5.20 -12.84
C SER A 42 9.94 5.05 -13.26
N CYS A 43 10.55 3.91 -12.96
CA CYS A 43 11.93 3.57 -13.29
C CYS A 43 12.20 3.55 -14.81
N ASP A 44 11.27 2.97 -15.58
CA ASP A 44 11.47 2.75 -17.02
C ASP A 44 11.23 4.02 -17.85
N ASN A 45 10.55 5.01 -17.28
CA ASN A 45 10.14 6.25 -17.98
C ASN A 45 10.86 7.52 -17.49
N PHE A 46 11.89 7.39 -16.66
CA PHE A 46 12.66 8.53 -16.15
C PHE A 46 13.67 9.05 -17.18
N GLN A 47 13.75 10.37 -17.39
CA GLN A 47 14.61 10.98 -18.43
C GLN A 47 15.46 12.17 -17.93
N GLY A 48 15.48 12.43 -16.63
CA GLY A 48 16.04 13.65 -16.04
C GLY A 48 17.55 13.64 -15.83
N PRO A 49 18.13 14.77 -15.37
CA PRO A 49 19.49 14.80 -14.84
C PRO A 49 19.62 13.76 -13.70
N ASP A 50 20.79 13.13 -13.59
CA ASP A 50 21.07 12.02 -12.65
C ASP A 50 20.27 10.73 -12.91
N CYS A 51 19.77 10.56 -14.13
CA CYS A 51 19.08 9.35 -14.61
C CYS A 51 19.74 8.05 -14.14
N PHE A 52 21.05 7.90 -14.24
CA PHE A 52 21.73 6.65 -13.86
C PHE A 52 21.65 6.35 -12.37
N ASP A 53 21.86 7.34 -11.50
CA ASP A 53 21.84 7.17 -10.05
C ASP A 53 20.42 6.93 -9.53
N LEU A 54 19.46 7.67 -10.09
CA LEU A 54 18.06 7.48 -9.73
C LEU A 54 17.52 6.15 -10.28
N HIS A 55 17.87 5.77 -11.51
CA HIS A 55 17.49 4.48 -12.07
C HIS A 55 18.07 3.32 -11.26
N ARG A 56 19.33 3.42 -10.79
CA ARG A 56 19.91 2.46 -9.84
C ARG A 56 19.10 2.41 -8.55
N SER A 57 18.78 3.56 -7.96
CA SER A 57 17.98 3.66 -6.73
C SER A 57 16.59 3.03 -6.89
N PHE A 58 15.96 3.22 -8.05
CA PHE A 58 14.69 2.57 -8.40
C PHE A 58 14.82 1.05 -8.54
N LYS A 59 15.86 0.55 -9.23
CA LYS A 59 16.10 -0.90 -9.36
C LYS A 59 16.37 -1.55 -8.00
N GLU A 60 17.12 -0.89 -7.12
CA GLU A 60 17.34 -1.36 -5.75
C GLU A 60 16.04 -1.43 -4.94
N LEU A 61 15.20 -0.38 -5.04
CA LEU A 61 13.89 -0.35 -4.40
C LEU A 61 12.98 -1.48 -4.93
N ASN A 62 12.93 -1.68 -6.25
CA ASN A 62 12.18 -2.76 -6.88
C ASN A 62 12.65 -4.14 -6.41
N ALA A 63 13.96 -4.40 -6.39
CA ALA A 63 14.52 -5.66 -5.93
C ALA A 63 14.19 -5.93 -4.45
N PHE A 64 14.28 -4.89 -3.62
CA PHE A 64 13.86 -4.96 -2.22
C PHE A 64 12.37 -5.32 -2.08
N MET A 65 11.50 -4.66 -2.84
CA MET A 65 10.06 -4.91 -2.78
C MET A 65 9.70 -6.29 -3.33
N ASP A 66 10.28 -6.73 -4.44
CA ASP A 66 10.05 -8.05 -5.03
C ASP A 66 10.37 -9.17 -4.02
N LEU A 67 11.49 -9.07 -3.29
CA LEU A 67 11.86 -10.03 -2.25
C LEU A 67 10.86 -10.04 -1.08
N LYS A 68 10.26 -8.90 -0.75
CA LYS A 68 9.27 -8.79 0.33
C LYS A 68 7.91 -9.32 -0.12
N ILE A 69 7.49 -9.02 -1.35
CA ILE A 69 6.30 -9.57 -1.99
C ILE A 69 6.40 -11.10 -2.05
N GLU A 70 7.53 -11.67 -2.46
CA GLU A 70 7.70 -13.13 -2.52
C GLU A 70 7.52 -13.77 -1.14
N ARG A 71 8.16 -13.21 -0.11
CA ARG A 71 8.06 -13.72 1.27
C ARG A 71 6.66 -13.58 1.82
N MET A 72 6.00 -12.44 1.61
CA MET A 72 4.62 -12.20 2.03
C MET A 72 3.65 -13.11 1.29
N GLY A 73 3.78 -13.26 -0.02
CA GLY A 73 2.93 -14.10 -0.85
C GLY A 73 2.98 -15.58 -0.44
N LYS A 74 4.18 -16.11 -0.11
CA LYS A 74 4.31 -17.47 0.45
C LYS A 74 3.49 -17.65 1.73
N HIS A 75 3.44 -16.64 2.59
CA HIS A 75 2.67 -16.69 3.83
C HIS A 75 1.17 -16.49 3.64
N VAL A 76 0.76 -15.54 2.79
CA VAL A 76 -0.66 -15.35 2.43
C VAL A 76 -1.22 -16.65 1.87
N LEU A 77 -0.54 -17.28 0.91
CA LEU A 77 -0.94 -18.57 0.35
C LEU A 77 -0.96 -19.69 1.41
N THR A 78 -0.01 -19.71 2.34
CA THR A 78 0.01 -20.71 3.43
C THR A 78 -1.17 -20.51 4.39
N LEU A 79 -1.52 -19.26 4.71
CA LEU A 79 -2.66 -18.90 5.55
C LEU A 79 -3.97 -19.22 4.85
N GLU A 80 -4.12 -18.88 3.56
CA GLU A 80 -5.28 -19.25 2.72
C GLU A 80 -5.45 -20.77 2.61
N MET A 81 -4.35 -21.52 2.52
CA MET A 81 -4.37 -22.98 2.54
C MET A 81 -4.85 -23.56 3.88
N GLN A 82 -4.58 -22.88 5.00
CA GLN A 82 -5.08 -23.25 6.32
C GLN A 82 -6.52 -22.77 6.54
N THR A 83 -6.92 -21.64 5.93
CA THR A 83 -8.25 -21.03 6.03
C THR A 83 -9.16 -21.39 4.85
N PHE A 84 -9.01 -22.59 4.26
CA PHE A 84 -9.94 -23.19 3.26
C PHE A 84 -11.39 -23.41 3.78
N LYS A 85 -11.84 -22.58 4.70
CA LYS A 85 -13.21 -22.09 4.81
C LYS A 85 -13.19 -20.56 4.82
N LYS A 86 -13.33 -19.98 3.62
CA LYS A 86 -14.03 -18.70 3.38
C LYS A 86 -13.24 -17.42 3.73
N SER A 87 -12.46 -16.91 2.79
CA SER A 87 -12.27 -15.47 2.63
C SER A 87 -12.12 -15.15 1.15
N SER A 88 -13.17 -14.55 0.59
CA SER A 88 -13.19 -13.99 -0.76
C SER A 88 -12.27 -12.78 -0.82
N SER A 89 -11.17 -12.88 -1.56
CA SER A 89 -10.19 -11.82 -1.83
C SER A 89 -10.73 -10.62 -2.63
N GLU A 90 -12.05 -10.44 -2.71
CA GLU A 90 -12.72 -9.54 -3.66
C GLU A 90 -13.07 -8.16 -3.10
N HIS A 91 -12.74 -7.81 -1.85
CA HIS A 91 -13.28 -6.59 -1.20
C HIS A 91 -12.27 -5.78 -0.38
N TYR A 92 -11.00 -5.77 -0.77
CA TYR A 92 -10.03 -4.86 -0.16
C TYR A 92 -9.88 -3.59 -1.02
N PRO A 93 -10.39 -2.43 -0.57
CA PRO A 93 -10.21 -1.18 -1.30
C PRO A 93 -8.72 -0.83 -1.35
N ARG A 94 -8.20 -0.55 -2.55
CA ARG A 94 -6.83 -0.05 -2.72
C ARG A 94 -6.76 1.38 -2.20
N ASN A 95 -5.77 1.69 -1.36
CA ASN A 95 -5.42 3.08 -1.03
C ASN A 95 -4.56 3.73 -2.11
N TYR A 96 -4.18 2.97 -3.13
CA TYR A 96 -3.32 3.41 -4.20
C TYR A 96 -3.99 3.23 -5.57
N GLU A 97 -4.24 4.34 -6.26
CA GLU A 97 -4.67 4.35 -7.66
C GLU A 97 -3.45 4.27 -8.60
N LEU A 98 -3.52 3.42 -9.62
CA LEU A 98 -2.55 3.43 -10.72
C LEU A 98 -2.66 4.78 -11.41
N VAL A 99 -1.66 5.64 -11.23
CA VAL A 99 -1.68 6.96 -11.84
C VAL A 99 -1.21 6.82 -13.29
N GLU A 100 -2.16 6.75 -14.22
CA GLU A 100 -1.88 6.80 -15.66
C GLU A 100 -1.72 8.25 -16.10
N GLY A 101 -0.55 8.62 -16.64
CA GLY A 101 -0.28 10.00 -17.07
C GLY A 101 1.17 10.25 -17.52
N VAL A 102 1.35 11.36 -18.25
CA VAL A 102 2.68 11.90 -18.58
C VAL A 102 3.19 12.65 -17.36
N PHE A 103 4.06 12.02 -16.58
CA PHE A 103 4.68 12.64 -15.41
C PHE A 103 6.03 13.22 -15.74
N THR A 104 6.30 14.41 -15.20
CA THR A 104 7.67 14.91 -15.13
C THR A 104 8.47 14.03 -14.17
N ASP A 105 9.79 14.05 -14.33
CA ASP A 105 10.70 13.33 -13.44
C ASP A 105 10.53 13.72 -11.97
N ALA A 106 10.28 15.00 -11.70
CA ALA A 106 9.99 15.49 -10.35
C ALA A 106 8.68 14.92 -9.79
N ASP A 107 7.63 14.82 -10.61
CA ASP A 107 6.36 14.21 -10.21
C ASP A 107 6.54 12.71 -9.91
N ARG A 108 7.34 12.00 -10.72
CA ARG A 108 7.64 10.58 -10.49
C ARG A 108 8.31 10.37 -9.13
N VAL A 109 9.32 11.17 -8.82
CA VAL A 109 10.01 11.08 -7.51
C VAL A 109 9.04 11.44 -6.38
N SER A 110 8.23 12.49 -6.54
CA SER A 110 7.23 12.90 -5.56
C SER A 110 6.19 11.80 -5.27
N ASN A 111 5.71 11.13 -6.33
CA ASN A 111 4.78 10.01 -6.22
C ASN A 111 5.40 8.83 -5.48
N VAL A 112 6.67 8.52 -5.75
CA VAL A 112 7.40 7.45 -5.05
C VAL A 112 7.61 7.78 -3.57
N VAL A 113 7.97 9.02 -3.24
CA VAL A 113 8.09 9.48 -1.85
C VAL A 113 6.76 9.39 -1.11
N SER A 114 5.67 9.77 -1.77
CA SER A 114 4.31 9.72 -1.22
C SER A 114 3.87 8.27 -1.01
N GLY A 115 4.11 7.40 -1.99
CA GLY A 115 3.77 5.99 -1.89
C GLY A 115 4.55 5.23 -0.82
N LEU A 116 5.84 5.54 -0.65
CA LEU A 116 6.60 5.05 0.49
C LEU A 116 5.97 5.52 1.81
N GLY A 117 5.50 6.76 1.90
CA GLY A 117 4.77 7.27 3.06
C GLY A 117 3.52 6.46 3.39
N ASN A 118 2.67 6.18 2.39
CA ASN A 118 1.47 5.37 2.54
C ASN A 118 1.80 3.94 2.97
N LEU A 119 2.80 3.32 2.33
CA LEU A 119 3.23 1.96 2.64
C LEU A 119 3.78 1.85 4.08
N ILE A 120 4.55 2.84 4.52
CA ILE A 120 5.03 2.96 5.92
C ILE A 120 3.85 3.02 6.90
N GLN A 121 2.83 3.82 6.60
CA GLN A 121 1.65 3.97 7.45
C GLN A 121 0.86 2.66 7.55
N ILE A 122 0.57 2.01 6.43
CA ILE A 122 -0.15 0.72 6.41
C ILE A 122 0.66 -0.35 7.13
N THR A 123 1.98 -0.43 6.88
CA THR A 123 2.88 -1.37 7.58
C THR A 123 2.82 -1.19 9.09
N ARG A 124 2.86 0.06 9.59
CA ARG A 124 2.76 0.34 11.04
C ARG A 124 1.43 -0.13 11.62
N LEU A 125 0.32 0.20 10.95
CA LEU A 125 -1.02 -0.18 11.42
C LEU A 125 -1.19 -1.70 11.42
N THR A 126 -0.73 -2.38 10.38
CA THR A 126 -0.76 -3.84 10.27
C THR A 126 0.13 -4.52 11.33
N LEU A 127 1.30 -3.96 11.67
CA LEU A 127 2.14 -4.46 12.77
C LEU A 127 1.50 -4.27 14.16
N ILE A 128 0.83 -3.15 14.39
CA ILE A 128 0.06 -2.93 15.63
C ILE A 128 -1.02 -4.01 15.75
N GLU A 129 -1.71 -4.33 14.67
CA GLU A 129 -2.77 -5.33 14.70
C GLU A 129 -2.25 -6.77 14.82
N ASP A 130 -1.13 -7.10 14.18
CA ASP A 130 -0.43 -8.39 14.36
C ASP A 130 0.11 -8.60 15.77
N SER A 131 0.51 -7.52 16.46
CA SER A 131 0.91 -7.62 17.86
C SER A 131 -0.23 -8.09 18.77
N ARG A 132 -1.47 -7.93 18.31
CA ARG A 132 -2.70 -8.40 18.97
C ARG A 132 -3.10 -9.82 18.54
N SER A 133 -2.56 -10.35 17.44
CA SER A 133 -2.85 -11.70 16.92
C SER A 133 -1.57 -12.47 16.55
N GLU A 134 -1.11 -13.37 17.41
CA GLU A 134 -0.07 -14.41 17.17
C GLU A 134 1.29 -14.04 16.47
N LYS A 135 1.63 -12.76 16.30
CA LYS A 135 2.99 -12.26 15.91
C LYS A 135 3.56 -12.85 14.60
N VAL A 136 2.74 -13.06 13.58
CA VAL A 136 3.19 -13.66 12.31
C VAL A 136 3.85 -12.60 11.41
N LEU A 137 3.24 -11.41 11.27
CA LEU A 137 3.82 -10.30 10.49
C LEU A 137 5.11 -9.76 11.10
N SER A 138 5.20 -9.71 12.43
CA SER A 138 6.39 -9.24 13.14
C SER A 138 7.66 -10.01 12.75
N ARG A 139 7.51 -11.29 12.38
CA ARG A 139 8.62 -12.12 11.89
C ARG A 139 8.90 -11.95 10.40
N LEU A 140 7.88 -11.56 9.62
CA LEU A 140 7.94 -11.55 8.16
C LEU A 140 8.33 -10.20 7.56
N VAL A 141 7.72 -9.14 8.07
CA VAL A 141 7.91 -7.73 7.70
C VAL A 141 8.42 -6.93 8.90
N GLY A 142 9.14 -7.59 9.81
CA GLY A 142 9.64 -7.05 11.08
C GLY A 142 10.37 -5.71 10.96
N LYS A 143 10.77 -5.15 12.10
CA LYS A 143 11.30 -3.77 12.25
C LYS A 143 12.27 -3.31 11.15
N THR A 144 13.11 -4.20 10.63
CA THR A 144 14.05 -3.92 9.53
C THR A 144 13.38 -3.53 8.21
N PHE A 145 12.21 -4.08 7.87
CA PHE A 145 11.48 -3.73 6.64
C PHE A 145 10.98 -2.29 6.71
N TYR A 146 10.37 -1.94 7.83
CA TYR A 146 9.91 -0.58 8.10
C TYR A 146 11.05 0.45 8.04
N GLN A 147 12.19 0.16 8.68
CA GLN A 147 13.36 1.05 8.67
C GLN A 147 13.90 1.23 7.25
N GLU A 148 13.92 0.17 6.46
CA GLU A 148 14.37 0.25 5.07
C GLU A 148 13.41 1.12 4.23
N LEU A 149 12.10 1.03 4.43
CA LEU A 149 11.13 1.92 3.77
C LEU A 149 11.37 3.39 4.13
N GLU A 150 11.65 3.71 5.40
CA GLU A 150 12.00 5.07 5.83
C GLU A 150 13.29 5.57 5.18
N ASN A 151 14.33 4.73 5.14
CA ASN A 151 15.60 5.06 4.49
C ASN A 151 15.41 5.35 3.00
N ARG A 152 14.62 4.53 2.30
CA ARG A 152 14.30 4.73 0.89
C ARG A 152 13.49 6.01 0.69
N ARG A 153 12.51 6.29 1.56
CA ARG A 153 11.73 7.52 1.49
C ARG A 153 12.61 8.75 1.66
N TRP A 154 13.54 8.71 2.61
CA TRP A 154 14.52 9.78 2.82
C TRP A 154 15.41 9.98 1.58
N LEU A 155 15.96 8.90 1.02
CA LEU A 155 16.80 8.95 -0.18
C LEU A 155 16.07 9.61 -1.35
N PHE A 156 14.86 9.15 -1.68
CA PHE A 156 14.05 9.73 -2.76
C PHE A 156 13.64 11.18 -2.46
N SER A 157 13.42 11.55 -1.19
CA SER A 157 13.13 12.95 -0.82
C SER A 157 14.32 13.90 -1.00
N MET A 158 15.56 13.37 -1.01
CA MET A 158 16.72 14.19 -1.36
C MET A 158 16.74 14.49 -2.84
N TYR A 159 16.49 13.49 -3.69
CA TYR A 159 16.36 13.70 -5.14
C TYR A 159 15.22 14.66 -5.50
N SER A 160 14.08 14.61 -4.79
CA SER A 160 12.99 15.55 -5.06
C SER A 160 13.39 17.00 -4.78
N LYS A 161 14.18 17.26 -3.73
CA LYS A 161 14.64 18.62 -3.41
C LYS A 161 15.63 19.17 -4.44
N TYR A 162 16.46 18.32 -5.03
CA TYR A 162 17.41 18.73 -6.07
C TYR A 162 16.71 19.02 -7.41
N LEU A 163 15.60 18.35 -7.72
CA LEU A 163 14.86 18.56 -8.97
C LEU A 163 14.08 19.89 -9.01
N PHE A 164 13.92 20.59 -7.88
CA PHE A 164 13.22 21.88 -7.78
C PHE A 164 14.14 23.08 -7.48
N MET A 165 15.47 22.90 -7.50
CA MET A 165 16.47 23.97 -7.42
C MET A 165 17.05 24.28 -8.79
#